data_AF-A0A428YQD5-F1
#
_entry.id   AF-A0A428YQD5-F1
#
_cell.length_a   1.000
_cell.length_b   1.000
_cell.length_c   1.000
_cell.angle_alpha   90.00
_cell.angle_beta   90.00
_cell.angle_gamma   90.00
#
_symmetry.space_group_name_H-M   'P 1'
#
loop_
_entity.id
_entity.type
_entity.pdbx_description
1 polymer ?
#
loop_
_entity_poly.entity_id
_entity_poly.type
_entity_poly.pdbx_seq_one_letter_code
_entity_poly.pdbx_strand_id
1 'polypeptide(L)'
;MLAAAVCAVIAGACTFAAVGDWVRFQDRTVWQRLGFTGRVPAATTVWRLLTRIDAEVLSRVLAGWLRGRAVPVLAAGRWWRLVVAVDGKVERGARLSDGRQVHLLSA
;
A
#
# COMPACT_ATOMS: atom_id res chain seq x y z
N MET A 1 6.34 4.99 10.13
CA MET A 1 7.04 5.13 8.82
C MET A 1 6.16 4.68 7.67
N LEU A 2 6.14 3.39 7.28
CA LEU A 2 5.38 2.91 6.10
C LEU A 2 3.91 3.34 6.10
N ALA A 3 3.20 3.24 7.23
CA ALA A 3 1.82 3.70 7.36
C ALA A 3 1.61 5.17 6.90
N ALA A 4 2.57 6.07 7.15
CA ALA A 4 2.49 7.47 6.73
C ALA A 4 2.64 7.63 5.20
N ALA A 5 3.47 6.80 4.56
CA ALA A 5 3.56 6.76 3.10
C ALA A 5 2.29 6.17 2.47
N VAL A 6 1.70 5.14 3.09
CA VAL A 6 0.39 4.58 2.68
C VAL A 6 -0.72 5.63 2.79
N CYS A 7 -0.80 6.36 3.91
CA CYS A 7 -1.78 7.45 4.05
C CYS A 7 -1.58 8.56 3.01
N ALA A 8 -0.34 8.94 2.69
CA ALA A 8 -0.06 9.92 1.64
C ALA A 8 -0.54 9.44 0.25
N VAL A 9 -0.26 8.18 -0.12
CA VAL A 9 -0.70 7.59 -1.39
C VAL A 9 -2.22 7.50 -1.47
N ILE A 10 -2.90 7.13 -0.37
CA ILE A 10 -4.37 7.15 -0.28
C ILE A 10 -4.92 8.58 -0.43
N ALA A 11 -4.19 9.59 0.06
CA ALA A 11 -4.50 11.01 -0.15
C ALA A 11 -4.05 11.57 -1.52
N GLY A 12 -3.65 10.71 -2.47
CA GLY A 12 -3.32 11.07 -3.85
C GLY A 12 -1.86 11.43 -4.12
N ALA A 13 -0.93 11.24 -3.16
CA ALA A 13 0.48 11.55 -3.35
C ALA A 13 1.18 10.57 -4.32
N CYS A 14 1.27 10.96 -5.59
CA CYS A 14 1.80 10.14 -6.68
C CYS A 14 3.33 10.26 -6.91
N THR A 15 4.06 11.01 -6.08
CA THR A 15 5.52 11.19 -6.22
C THR A 15 6.23 11.14 -4.86
N PHE A 16 7.53 10.81 -4.84
CA PHE A 16 8.34 10.81 -3.61
C PHE A 16 8.34 12.16 -2.89
N ALA A 17 8.32 13.27 -3.64
CA ALA A 17 8.21 14.62 -3.09
C ALA A 17 6.85 14.81 -2.43
N ALA A 18 5.74 14.54 -3.14
CA ALA A 18 4.39 14.64 -2.60
C ALA A 18 4.17 13.78 -1.35
N VAL A 19 4.78 12.58 -1.26
CA VAL A 19 4.72 11.74 -0.04
C VAL A 19 5.50 12.38 1.12
N GLY A 20 6.68 12.93 0.85
CA GLY A 20 7.48 13.65 1.86
C GLY A 20 6.78 14.91 2.38
N ASP A 21 6.22 15.70 1.47
CA ASP A 21 5.47 16.92 1.77
C ASP A 21 4.15 16.61 2.49
N TRP A 22 3.39 15.60 2.06
CA TRP A 22 2.17 15.17 2.76
C TRP A 22 2.49 14.89 4.24
N VAL A 23 3.52 14.08 4.53
CA VAL A 23 3.93 13.79 5.91
C VAL A 23 4.37 15.05 6.66
N ARG A 24 5.10 15.96 6.00
CA ARG A 24 5.58 17.24 6.57
C ARG A 24 4.45 18.20 6.94
N PHE A 25 3.37 18.25 6.16
CA PHE A 25 2.27 19.21 6.33
C PHE A 25 1.07 18.67 7.11
N GLN A 26 1.12 17.43 7.63
CA GLN A 26 0.13 16.95 8.60
C GLN A 26 0.22 17.68 9.95
N ASP A 27 -0.89 17.73 10.69
CA ASP A 27 -0.91 18.25 12.05
C ASP A 27 -0.23 17.30 13.06
N ARG A 28 0.02 17.81 14.27
CA ARG A 28 0.76 17.10 15.32
C ARG A 28 0.00 15.91 15.94
N THR A 29 -1.33 15.89 15.85
CA THR A 29 -2.19 14.76 16.25
C THR A 29 -2.07 13.63 15.22
N VAL A 30 -2.06 13.96 13.93
CA VAL A 30 -1.81 12.99 12.85
C VAL A 30 -0.38 12.45 12.94
N TRP A 31 0.63 13.30 13.24
CA TRP A 31 1.99 12.84 13.54
C TRP A 31 2.03 11.82 14.68
N GLN A 32 1.37 12.11 15.81
CA GLN A 32 1.30 11.19 16.95
C GLN A 32 0.61 9.87 16.58
N ARG A 33 -0.52 9.91 15.85
CA ARG A 33 -1.22 8.72 15.34
C ARG A 33 -0.38 7.88 14.38
N LEU A 34 0.56 8.49 13.65
CA LEU A 34 1.53 7.81 12.77
C LEU A 34 2.81 7.35 13.50
N GLY A 35 2.90 7.56 14.82
CA GLY A 35 4.00 7.13 15.69
C GLY A 35 5.14 8.15 15.83
N PHE A 36 4.91 9.44 15.55
CA PHE A 36 5.95 10.48 15.60
C PHE A 36 5.78 11.37 16.84
N THR A 37 6.70 11.22 17.79
CA THR A 37 6.64 11.90 19.10
C THR A 37 7.19 13.32 19.11
N GLY A 38 7.84 13.78 18.04
CA GLY A 38 8.36 15.16 17.98
C GLY A 38 8.99 15.62 16.65
N ARG A 39 9.39 14.71 15.75
CA ARG A 39 9.89 15.05 14.41
C ARG A 39 9.38 14.05 13.37
N VAL A 40 9.08 14.57 12.17
CA VAL A 40 8.81 13.79 10.95
C VAL A 40 10.11 13.37 10.25
N PRO A 41 10.08 12.34 9.38
CA PRO A 41 11.22 11.99 8.53
C PRO A 41 11.54 13.12 7.54
N ALA A 42 12.81 13.24 7.16
CA ALA A 42 13.18 13.99 5.96
C ALA A 42 12.69 13.24 4.70
N ALA A 43 12.46 13.97 3.59
CA ALA A 43 12.07 13.37 2.31
C ALA A 43 13.08 12.31 1.82
N THR A 44 14.37 12.46 2.13
CA THR A 44 15.42 11.46 1.86
C THR A 44 15.24 10.16 2.65
N THR A 45 14.68 10.22 3.87
CA THR A 45 14.32 9.02 4.66
C THR A 45 13.09 8.33 4.09
N VAL A 46 12.09 9.09 3.63
CA VAL A 46 10.91 8.56 2.92
C VAL A 46 11.32 7.87 1.61
N TRP A 47 12.18 8.51 0.82
CA TRP A 47 12.74 7.94 -0.40
C TRP A 47 13.54 6.67 -0.13
N ARG A 48 14.47 6.68 0.84
CA ARG A 48 15.26 5.50 1.26
C ARG A 48 14.40 4.34 1.76
N LEU A 49 13.23 4.61 2.34
CA LEU A 49 12.27 3.57 2.74
C LEU A 49 11.65 2.96 1.49
N LEU A 50 11.06 3.78 0.62
CA LEU A 50 10.28 3.31 -0.53
C LEU A 50 11.16 2.63 -1.60
N THR A 51 12.44 3.01 -1.74
CA THR A 51 13.39 2.33 -2.65
C THR A 51 14.04 1.06 -2.07
N ARG A 52 13.77 0.73 -0.80
CA ARG A 52 14.30 -0.46 -0.12
C ARG A 52 13.24 -1.45 0.35
N ILE A 53 11.96 -1.10 0.25
CA ILE A 53 10.87 -2.05 0.49
C ILE A 53 10.80 -3.01 -0.69
N ASP A 54 10.96 -4.29 -0.39
CA ASP A 54 10.61 -5.38 -1.30
C ASP A 54 9.08 -5.39 -1.49
N ALA A 55 8.62 -5.10 -2.70
CA ALA A 55 7.22 -5.00 -3.06
C ALA A 55 6.50 -6.37 -3.01
N GLU A 56 7.22 -7.47 -3.22
CA GLU A 56 6.70 -8.83 -3.22
C GLU A 56 6.55 -9.35 -1.78
N VAL A 57 7.49 -9.03 -0.88
CA VAL A 57 7.33 -9.22 0.56
C VAL A 57 6.15 -8.42 1.11
N LEU A 58 6.02 -7.13 0.74
CA LEU A 58 4.90 -6.30 1.18
C LEU A 58 3.55 -6.87 0.69
N SER A 59 3.47 -7.25 -0.58
CA SER A 59 2.27 -7.84 -1.19
C SER A 59 1.87 -9.14 -0.48
N ARG A 60 2.82 -10.05 -0.21
CA ARG A 60 2.54 -11.30 0.53
C ARG A 60 2.05 -11.06 1.95
N VAL A 61 2.59 -10.07 2.67
CA VAL A 61 2.12 -9.73 4.03
C VAL A 61 0.71 -9.18 4.00
N LEU A 62 0.39 -8.26 3.08
CA LEU A 62 -0.96 -7.71 2.93
C LEU A 62 -1.97 -8.77 2.51
N ALA A 63 -1.64 -9.61 1.52
CA ALA A 63 -2.48 -10.72 1.09
C ALA A 63 -2.66 -11.81 2.16
N GLY A 64 -1.68 -12.02 3.05
CA GLY A 64 -1.83 -12.86 4.24
C GLY A 64 -2.86 -12.30 5.22
N TRP A 65 -2.75 -11.02 5.55
CA TRP A 65 -3.66 -10.31 6.45
C TRP A 65 -5.10 -10.22 5.91
N LEU A 66 -5.26 -9.96 4.60
CA LEU A 66 -6.58 -9.96 3.95
C LEU A 66 -7.25 -11.34 3.99
N ARG A 67 -6.51 -12.43 3.71
CA ARG A 67 -7.06 -13.80 3.83
C ARG A 67 -7.48 -14.14 5.25
N GLY A 68 -6.71 -13.69 6.26
CA GLY A 68 -7.08 -13.84 7.67
C GLY A 68 -8.35 -13.10 8.09
N ARG A 69 -8.81 -12.12 7.31
CA ARG A 69 -10.08 -11.39 7.52
C ARG A 69 -11.28 -12.03 6.83
N ALA A 70 -11.07 -13.04 5.98
CA ALA A 70 -12.06 -13.54 5.04
C ALA A 70 -12.43 -15.01 5.27
N VAL A 71 -12.79 -15.41 6.51
CA VAL A 71 -13.09 -16.81 6.89
C VAL A 71 -14.63 -17.06 6.92
N PRO A 72 -15.24 -18.00 6.17
CA PRO A 72 -16.80 -17.29 5.52
C PRO A 72 -17.74 -17.65 6.70
N VAL A 73 -18.44 -16.69 7.36
CA VAL A 73 -19.06 -17.01 8.67
C VAL A 73 -20.07 -18.14 8.52
N LEU A 74 -19.97 -19.18 9.35
CA LEU A 74 -20.88 -20.33 9.38
C LEU A 74 -22.26 -19.93 9.92
N ALA A 75 -22.99 -19.14 9.14
CA ALA A 75 -24.37 -18.78 9.39
C ALA A 75 -25.27 -20.01 9.14
N ALA A 76 -26.08 -20.36 10.14
CA ALA A 76 -26.86 -21.60 10.15
C ALA A 76 -27.64 -21.83 8.83
N GLY A 77 -27.37 -22.95 8.17
CA GLY A 77 -28.05 -23.38 6.95
C GLY A 77 -27.64 -22.68 5.65
N ARG A 78 -26.68 -21.74 5.64
CA ARG A 78 -26.19 -21.07 4.42
C ARG A 78 -24.71 -21.38 4.17
N TRP A 79 -24.37 -21.67 2.91
CA TRP A 79 -23.02 -22.08 2.53
C TRP A 79 -22.08 -20.87 2.42
N TRP A 80 -21.12 -20.74 3.35
CA TRP A 80 -20.03 -19.74 3.25
C TRP A 80 -19.23 -20.02 1.95
N ARG A 81 -19.22 -19.08 0.99
CA ARG A 81 -18.38 -19.09 -0.23
C ARG A 81 -17.62 -17.78 -0.36
N LEU A 82 -16.32 -17.85 -0.67
CA LEU A 82 -15.47 -16.68 -0.86
C LEU A 82 -15.55 -16.26 -2.31
N VAL A 83 -16.06 -15.06 -2.55
CA VAL A 83 -16.00 -14.42 -3.86
C VAL A 83 -14.83 -13.44 -3.84
N VAL A 84 -13.90 -13.62 -4.76
CA VAL A 84 -12.72 -12.77 -4.95
C VAL A 84 -12.88 -12.09 -6.31
N ALA A 85 -12.87 -10.76 -6.34
CA ALA A 85 -13.03 -9.99 -7.56
C ALA A 85 -11.65 -9.65 -8.13
N VAL A 86 -11.30 -10.23 -9.27
CA VAL A 86 -9.99 -10.02 -9.90
C VAL A 86 -10.08 -8.90 -10.93
N ASP A 87 -9.27 -7.86 -10.75
CA ASP A 87 -9.09 -6.74 -11.68
C ASP A 87 -7.67 -6.76 -12.29
N GLY A 88 -7.53 -6.30 -13.53
CA GLY A 88 -6.30 -6.37 -14.31
C GLY A 88 -5.94 -5.03 -14.95
N LYS A 89 -4.81 -4.44 -14.53
CA LYS A 89 -4.36 -3.11 -14.98
C LYS A 89 -3.04 -3.18 -15.72
N VAL A 90 -2.86 -2.28 -16.68
CA VAL A 90 -1.60 -2.11 -17.41
C VAL A 90 -0.76 -1.04 -16.73
N GLU A 91 0.46 -1.40 -16.31
CA GLU A 91 1.39 -0.45 -15.71
C GLU A 91 1.97 0.47 -16.79
N ARG A 92 1.62 1.76 -16.70
CA ARG A 92 1.90 2.75 -17.75
C ARG A 92 3.41 3.00 -17.88
N GLY A 93 3.99 2.43 -18.93
CA GLY A 93 5.42 2.61 -19.27
C GLY A 93 6.30 1.44 -18.80
N ALA A 94 5.80 0.56 -17.94
CA ALA A 94 6.49 -0.67 -17.60
C ALA A 94 6.37 -1.69 -18.75
N ARG A 95 7.51 -2.27 -19.15
CA ARG A 95 7.59 -3.29 -20.19
C ARG A 95 8.51 -4.44 -19.77
N LEU A 96 8.21 -5.62 -20.27
CA LEU A 96 9.09 -6.78 -20.24
C LEU A 96 10.23 -6.62 -21.26
N SER A 97 11.24 -7.49 -21.20
CA SER A 97 12.38 -7.49 -22.14
C SER A 97 11.99 -7.76 -23.60
N ASP A 98 10.83 -8.37 -23.84
CA ASP A 98 10.23 -8.58 -25.17
C ASP A 98 9.34 -7.40 -25.65
N GLY A 99 9.28 -6.31 -24.87
CA GLY A 99 8.50 -5.12 -25.19
C GLY A 99 7.02 -5.16 -24.83
N ARG A 100 6.46 -6.31 -24.41
CA ARG A 100 5.08 -6.39 -23.90
C ARG A 100 4.93 -5.52 -22.66
N GLN A 101 3.76 -4.92 -22.49
CA GLN A 101 3.46 -4.12 -21.30
C GLN A 101 3.32 -5.02 -20.07
N VAL A 102 3.68 -4.51 -18.89
CA VAL A 102 3.44 -5.22 -17.63
C VAL A 102 1.95 -5.10 -17.27
N HIS A 103 1.30 -6.23 -17.08
CA HIS A 103 -0.04 -6.30 -16.48
C HIS A 103 0.10 -6.68 -15.01
N LEU A 104 -0.53 -5.92 -14.12
CA LEU A 104 -0.75 -6.30 -12.73
C LEU A 104 -2.16 -6.85 -12.55
N LEU A 105 -2.28 -7.85 -11.68
CA LEU A 105 -3.55 -8.43 -11.24
C LEU A 105 -3.74 -8.14 -9.75
N SER A 106 -4.92 -7.69 -9.37
CA SER A 106 -5.32 -7.46 -7.98
C SER A 106 -6.59 -8.23 -7.65
N ALA A 107 -6.69 -8.73 -6.42
CA ALA A 107 -7.69 -9.69 -5.96
C ALA A 107 -7.98 -9.50 -4.46
#